data_AF-A0A0G1M2U1-F1
#
_entry.id   AF-A0A0G1M2U1-F1
#
_cell.length_a   1.000
_cell.length_b   1.000
_cell.length_c   1.000
_cell.angle_alpha   90.00
_cell.angle_beta   90.00
_cell.angle_gamma   90.00
#
_symmetry.space_group_name_H-M   'P 1'
#
loop_
_entity.id
_entity.type
_entity.pdbx_description
1 polymer ?
#
loop_
_entity_poly.entity_id
_entity_poly.type
_entity_poly.pdbx_seq_one_letter_code
_entity_poly.pdbx_strand_id
1 'polypeptide(L)'
;MPEDSSSLNSAEVARSLAERIFSQYPNTTESLKWLKDNRPEFATRVADFDAVVAKLNEIIANPNSANEQYGVEINQLAVVAGKHVPSLSEAELEANGQFHHSPALKAFFQGKREFGWADEEYDPNRPARSAMGIFLEGYGRYVGLRLTKGPEQAAKIQKVFVYAFEATLLVEYPNSELLGDIKEWMRSDADKFSEPIQQLLK
;
A
#
# COMPACT_ATOMS: atom_id res chain seq x y z
N MET A 1 0.33 -0.12 -25.35
CA MET A 1 -0.34 -1.43 -25.45
C MET A 1 -0.37 -2.02 -24.03
N PRO A 2 -1.42 -2.76 -23.65
CA PRO A 2 -2.02 -2.70 -22.32
C PRO A 2 -1.22 -3.52 -21.29
N GLU A 3 -0.41 -2.85 -20.48
CA GLU A 3 0.16 -3.43 -19.24
C GLU A 3 -0.72 -3.11 -18.02
N ASP A 4 -1.62 -2.12 -18.10
CA ASP A 4 -2.48 -1.67 -16.99
C ASP A 4 -3.60 -2.65 -16.59
N SER A 5 -3.92 -3.67 -17.40
CA SER A 5 -5.09 -4.52 -17.14
C SER A 5 -4.87 -5.56 -16.04
N SER A 6 -3.64 -6.07 -15.86
CA SER A 6 -3.38 -7.12 -14.86
C SER A 6 -3.45 -6.56 -13.45
N SER A 7 -2.81 -5.43 -13.19
CA SER A 7 -2.78 -4.86 -11.85
C SER A 7 -4.14 -4.33 -11.38
N LEU A 8 -4.94 -3.77 -12.29
CA LEU A 8 -6.31 -3.40 -11.96
C LEU A 8 -7.15 -4.63 -11.61
N ASN A 9 -6.97 -5.76 -12.29
CA ASN A 9 -7.64 -7.01 -11.92
C ASN A 9 -7.18 -7.49 -10.54
N SER A 10 -5.88 -7.47 -10.26
CA SER A 10 -5.33 -7.77 -8.93
C SER A 10 -5.97 -6.92 -7.84
N ALA A 11 -6.04 -5.61 -8.09
CA ALA A 11 -6.58 -4.65 -7.15
C ALA A 11 -8.09 -4.86 -6.92
N GLU A 12 -8.86 -5.20 -7.97
CA GLU A 12 -10.28 -5.55 -7.86
C GLU A 12 -10.51 -6.84 -7.05
N VAL A 13 -9.66 -7.85 -7.22
CA VAL A 13 -9.70 -9.09 -6.42
C VAL A 13 -9.41 -8.77 -4.96
N ALA A 14 -8.36 -8.00 -4.68
CA ALA A 14 -8.00 -7.57 -3.34
C ALA A 14 -9.09 -6.72 -2.68
N ARG A 15 -9.68 -5.75 -3.41
CA ARG A 15 -10.82 -4.93 -2.96
C ARG A 15 -12.03 -5.80 -2.63
N SER A 16 -12.39 -6.73 -3.51
CA SER A 16 -13.53 -7.64 -3.30
C SER A 16 -13.32 -8.55 -2.09
N LEU A 17 -12.08 -9.01 -1.88
CA LEU A 17 -11.71 -9.80 -0.70
C LEU A 17 -11.79 -8.96 0.58
N ALA A 18 -11.25 -7.74 0.55
CA ALA A 18 -11.31 -6.81 1.67
C ALA A 18 -12.78 -6.51 2.04
N GLU A 19 -13.66 -6.27 1.06
CA GLU A 19 -15.09 -5.99 1.30
C GLU A 19 -15.75 -7.13 2.09
N ARG A 20 -15.37 -8.38 1.82
CA ARG A 20 -15.86 -9.56 2.54
C ARG A 20 -15.26 -9.69 3.95
N ILE A 21 -13.98 -9.41 4.12
CA ILE A 21 -13.28 -9.54 5.41
C ILE A 21 -13.73 -8.46 6.39
N PHE A 22 -13.90 -7.24 5.88
CA PHE A 22 -14.28 -6.06 6.64
C PHE A 22 -15.79 -5.81 6.69
N SER A 23 -16.63 -6.79 6.35
CA SER A 23 -18.10 -6.63 6.27
C SER A 23 -18.78 -6.20 7.59
N GLN A 24 -18.07 -6.24 8.72
CA GLN A 24 -18.54 -5.80 10.03
C GLN A 24 -18.20 -4.31 10.33
N TYR A 25 -17.41 -3.69 9.45
CA TYR A 25 -16.96 -2.30 9.53
C TYR A 25 -17.71 -1.51 8.44
N PRO A 26 -18.81 -0.81 8.80
CA PRO A 26 -19.74 -0.25 7.82
C PRO A 26 -19.09 0.82 6.95
N ASN A 27 -18.28 1.70 7.52
CA ASN A 27 -17.65 2.82 6.80
C ASN A 27 -16.54 2.31 5.88
N THR A 28 -15.76 1.34 6.34
CA THR A 28 -14.76 0.63 5.53
C THR A 28 -15.44 -0.07 4.34
N THR A 29 -16.56 -0.74 4.59
CA THR A 29 -17.33 -1.41 3.54
C THR A 29 -17.89 -0.40 2.55
N GLU A 30 -18.36 0.76 3.02
CA GLU A 30 -18.83 1.86 2.17
C GLU A 30 -17.70 2.40 1.28
N SER A 31 -16.52 2.64 1.85
CA SER A 31 -15.32 3.06 1.12
C SER A 31 -14.92 2.04 0.01
N LEU A 32 -14.93 0.75 0.33
CA LEU A 32 -14.62 -0.32 -0.63
C LEU A 32 -15.67 -0.48 -1.73
N LYS A 33 -16.94 -0.17 -1.44
CA LYS A 33 -18.02 -0.12 -2.45
C LYS A 33 -17.89 1.13 -3.32
N TRP A 34 -17.55 2.27 -2.73
CA TRP A 34 -17.34 3.49 -3.48
C TRP A 34 -16.26 3.33 -4.54
N LEU A 35 -15.12 2.69 -4.22
CA LEU A 35 -14.07 2.38 -5.22
C LEU A 35 -14.57 1.49 -6.36
N LYS A 36 -15.45 0.52 -6.06
CA LYS A 36 -16.08 -0.35 -7.07
C LYS A 36 -16.96 0.45 -8.03
N ASP A 37 -17.76 1.35 -7.47
CA ASP A 37 -18.72 2.15 -8.24
C ASP A 37 -18.01 3.28 -9.02
N ASN A 38 -16.86 3.75 -8.51
CA ASN A 38 -16.01 4.78 -9.12
C ASN A 38 -14.75 4.17 -9.73
N ARG A 39 -14.94 3.13 -10.55
CA ARG A 39 -13.85 2.35 -11.16
C ARG A 39 -12.77 3.19 -11.88
N PRO A 40 -13.06 4.29 -12.61
CA PRO A 40 -12.02 5.11 -13.22
C PRO A 40 -11.06 5.73 -12.20
N GLU A 41 -11.61 6.24 -11.09
CA GLU A 41 -10.82 6.81 -9.99
C GLU A 41 -10.02 5.74 -9.24
N PHE A 42 -10.59 4.55 -9.08
CA PHE A 42 -9.85 3.41 -8.53
C PHE A 42 -8.69 3.00 -9.45
N ALA A 43 -8.90 2.96 -10.77
CA ALA A 43 -7.87 2.61 -11.74
C ALA A 43 -6.68 3.60 -11.70
N THR A 44 -6.94 4.91 -11.59
CA THR A 44 -5.88 5.92 -11.42
C THR A 44 -5.07 5.68 -10.15
N ARG A 45 -5.73 5.43 -9.01
CA ARG A 45 -5.05 5.13 -7.74
C ARG A 45 -4.20 3.88 -7.80
N VAL A 46 -4.68 2.84 -8.50
CA VAL A 46 -3.93 1.59 -8.71
C VAL A 46 -2.71 1.82 -9.61
N ALA A 47 -2.86 2.64 -10.66
CA ALA A 47 -1.73 3.01 -11.51
C ALA A 47 -0.66 3.78 -10.73
N ASP A 48 -1.06 4.76 -9.91
CA ASP A 48 -0.14 5.48 -9.02
C ASP A 48 0.54 4.54 -8.03
N PHE A 49 -0.22 3.60 -7.45
CA PHE A 49 0.32 2.60 -6.53
C PHE A 49 1.42 1.75 -7.18
N ASP A 50 1.15 1.20 -8.36
CA ASP A 50 2.13 0.41 -9.10
C ASP A 50 3.33 1.23 -9.55
N ALA A 51 3.12 2.48 -9.95
CA ALA A 51 4.20 3.37 -10.33
C ALA A 51 5.15 3.64 -9.16
N VAL A 52 4.61 3.79 -7.94
CA VAL A 52 5.42 3.87 -6.71
C VAL A 52 6.15 2.54 -6.46
N VAL A 53 5.48 1.39 -6.50
CA VAL A 53 6.14 0.08 -6.28
C VAL A 53 7.25 -0.18 -7.30
N ALA A 54 7.02 0.16 -8.58
CA ALA A 54 8.03 0.08 -9.62
C ALA A 54 9.22 0.99 -9.30
N LYS A 55 8.98 2.21 -8.81
CA LYS A 55 10.03 3.13 -8.38
C LYS A 55 10.82 2.58 -7.19
N LEU A 56 10.15 2.00 -6.19
CA LEU A 56 10.83 1.33 -5.06
C LEU A 56 11.77 0.24 -5.56
N ASN A 57 11.32 -0.61 -6.49
CA ASN A 57 12.14 -1.67 -7.07
C ASN A 57 13.30 -1.15 -7.94
N GLU A 58 13.08 -0.08 -8.71
CA GLU A 58 14.14 0.60 -9.45
C GLU A 58 15.28 1.02 -8.50
N ILE A 59 14.93 1.63 -7.37
CA ILE A 59 15.91 2.14 -6.41
C ILE A 59 16.56 0.99 -5.61
N ILE A 60 15.81 -0.07 -5.26
CA ILE A 60 16.41 -1.26 -4.63
C ILE A 60 17.45 -1.90 -5.56
N ALA A 61 17.19 -1.94 -6.87
CA ALA A 61 18.11 -2.45 -7.87
C ALA A 61 19.31 -1.51 -8.11
N ASN A 62 19.09 -0.20 -8.01
CA ASN A 62 20.12 0.83 -8.17
C ASN A 62 19.99 1.92 -7.10
N PRO A 63 20.58 1.73 -5.90
CA PRO A 63 20.43 2.69 -4.80
C PRO A 63 20.87 4.12 -5.11
N ASN A 64 21.76 4.29 -6.10
CA ASN A 64 22.22 5.61 -6.53
C ASN A 64 21.17 6.40 -7.34
N SER A 65 20.05 5.80 -7.73
CA SER A 65 18.94 6.50 -8.39
C SER A 65 17.90 7.06 -7.40
N ALA A 66 18.10 6.87 -6.09
CA ALA A 66 17.22 7.43 -5.07
C ALA A 66 17.26 8.95 -5.11
N ASN A 67 16.09 9.59 -5.09
CA ASN A 67 15.99 11.00 -4.75
C ASN A 67 16.45 11.20 -3.30
N GLU A 68 17.28 12.21 -3.06
CA GLU A 68 17.82 12.51 -1.73
C GLU A 68 16.71 12.78 -0.70
N GLN A 69 15.53 13.24 -1.13
CA GLN A 69 14.42 13.58 -0.23
C GLN A 69 13.80 12.38 0.49
N TYR A 70 13.77 11.18 -0.11
CA TYR A 70 13.21 9.97 0.51
C TYR A 70 14.26 8.84 0.64
N GLY A 71 15.54 9.15 0.41
CA GLY A 71 16.60 8.15 0.37
C GLY A 71 16.76 7.36 1.68
N VAL A 72 16.43 7.97 2.82
CA VAL A 72 16.50 7.30 4.14
C VAL A 72 15.51 6.16 4.22
N GLU A 73 14.24 6.39 3.87
CA GLU A 73 13.17 5.40 3.91
C GLU A 73 13.45 4.25 2.94
N ILE A 74 13.97 4.55 1.75
CA ILE A 74 14.35 3.51 0.77
C ILE A 74 15.52 2.68 1.27
N ASN A 75 16.55 3.31 1.84
CA ASN A 75 17.69 2.57 2.37
C ASN A 75 17.26 1.62 3.50
N GLN A 76 16.34 2.04 4.36
CA GLN A 76 15.76 1.15 5.36
C GLN A 76 15.03 -0.02 4.70
N LEU A 77 14.26 0.23 3.64
CA LEU A 77 13.53 -0.82 2.91
C LEU A 77 14.50 -1.81 2.27
N ALA A 78 15.53 -1.34 1.58
CA ALA A 78 16.52 -2.18 0.93
C ALA A 78 17.22 -3.13 1.92
N VAL A 79 17.50 -2.64 3.15
CA VAL A 79 18.11 -3.47 4.21
C VAL A 79 17.20 -4.62 4.64
N VAL A 80 15.88 -4.43 4.66
CA VAL A 80 14.93 -5.43 5.20
C VAL A 80 14.21 -6.26 4.14
N ALA A 81 13.98 -5.71 2.94
CA ALA A 81 13.27 -6.36 1.84
C ALA A 81 14.22 -7.15 0.91
N GLY A 82 15.53 -6.93 1.02
CA GLY A 82 16.51 -7.60 0.19
C GLY A 82 16.58 -6.97 -1.21
N LYS A 83 16.10 -7.68 -2.23
CA LYS A 83 16.34 -7.31 -3.65
C LYS A 83 15.10 -6.91 -4.44
N HIS A 84 13.90 -7.28 -3.99
CA HIS A 84 12.66 -7.08 -4.76
C HIS A 84 11.47 -7.02 -3.82
N VAL A 85 10.62 -6.03 -4.03
CA VAL A 85 9.26 -5.97 -3.49
C VAL A 85 8.33 -6.47 -4.58
N PRO A 86 7.44 -7.44 -4.29
CA PRO A 86 6.45 -7.88 -5.26
C PRO A 86 5.68 -6.70 -5.88
N SER A 87 5.14 -6.88 -7.08
CA SER A 87 4.17 -5.97 -7.71
C SER A 87 2.71 -6.39 -7.44
N LEU A 88 1.72 -5.58 -7.80
CA LEU A 88 0.31 -5.96 -7.63
C LEU A 88 -0.06 -7.17 -8.50
N SER A 89 0.48 -7.26 -9.71
CA SER A 89 0.27 -8.42 -10.60
C SER A 89 0.84 -9.72 -10.02
N GLU A 90 2.04 -9.66 -9.41
CA GLU A 90 2.63 -10.80 -8.71
C GLU A 90 1.80 -11.24 -7.50
N ALA A 91 1.21 -10.29 -6.77
CA ALA A 91 0.34 -10.58 -5.63
C ALA A 91 -0.95 -11.32 -6.06
N GLU A 92 -1.53 -10.98 -7.22
CA GLU A 92 -2.70 -11.67 -7.77
C GLU A 92 -2.39 -13.12 -8.18
N LEU A 93 -1.24 -13.37 -8.81
CA LEU A 93 -0.81 -14.74 -9.15
C LEU A 93 -0.78 -15.63 -7.90
N GLU A 94 -0.44 -15.06 -6.74
CA GLU A 94 -0.43 -15.74 -5.44
C GLU A 94 -1.81 -15.84 -4.76
N ALA A 95 -2.79 -15.03 -5.17
CA ALA A 95 -4.17 -15.08 -4.68
C ALA A 95 -5.07 -16.02 -5.51
N ASN A 96 -4.82 -16.12 -6.82
CA ASN A 96 -5.61 -16.90 -7.77
C ASN A 96 -5.16 -18.36 -7.89
N GLY A 97 -3.91 -18.68 -7.55
CA GLY A 97 -3.46 -20.05 -7.42
C GLY A 97 -4.13 -20.72 -6.21
N GLN A 98 -4.47 -22.00 -6.31
CA GLN A 98 -5.17 -22.89 -5.37
C GLN A 98 -4.63 -23.00 -3.91
N PHE A 99 -4.05 -21.93 -3.35
CA PHE A 99 -3.32 -21.92 -2.10
C PHE A 99 -4.19 -21.37 -0.96
N HIS A 100 -4.75 -22.27 -0.17
CA HIS A 100 -5.37 -21.97 1.14
C HIS A 100 -4.39 -21.30 2.15
N HIS A 101 -3.12 -21.12 1.78
CA HIS A 101 -2.06 -20.48 2.56
C HIS A 101 -1.42 -19.27 1.86
N SER A 102 -2.10 -18.65 0.90
CA SER A 102 -1.60 -17.44 0.23
C SER A 102 -1.22 -16.35 1.25
N PRO A 103 -0.02 -15.77 1.18
CA PRO A 103 0.37 -14.62 1.98
C PRO A 103 -0.59 -13.43 1.82
N ALA A 104 -1.18 -13.25 0.64
CA ALA A 104 -2.13 -12.17 0.37
C ALA A 104 -3.43 -12.35 1.18
N LEU A 105 -4.02 -13.56 1.15
CA LEU A 105 -5.17 -13.88 1.99
C LEU A 105 -4.83 -13.70 3.47
N LYS A 106 -3.68 -14.21 3.92
CA LYS A 106 -3.23 -14.10 5.31
C LYS A 106 -3.05 -12.64 5.74
N ALA A 107 -2.53 -11.78 4.85
CA ALA A 107 -2.32 -10.36 5.12
C ALA A 107 -3.65 -9.66 5.45
N PHE A 108 -4.68 -9.81 4.62
CA PHE A 108 -5.99 -9.20 4.89
C PHE A 108 -6.69 -9.83 6.11
N PHE A 109 -6.62 -11.15 6.30
CA PHE A 109 -7.24 -11.80 7.45
C PHE A 109 -6.61 -11.38 8.79
N GLN A 110 -5.27 -11.28 8.84
CA GLN A 110 -4.58 -10.78 10.02
C GLN A 110 -4.83 -9.27 10.22
N GLY A 111 -4.87 -8.52 9.12
CA GLY A 111 -5.18 -7.10 9.11
C GLY A 111 -6.57 -6.75 9.65
N LYS A 112 -7.55 -7.65 9.57
CA LYS A 112 -8.93 -7.39 10.04
C LYS A 112 -9.02 -6.75 11.43
N ARG A 113 -8.24 -7.24 12.41
CA ARG A 113 -8.26 -6.70 13.78
C ARG A 113 -7.40 -5.46 13.95
N GLU A 114 -6.37 -5.32 13.13
CA GLU A 114 -5.36 -4.28 13.26
C GLU A 114 -5.71 -3.02 12.44
N PHE A 115 -6.51 -3.17 11.39
CA PHE A 115 -6.99 -2.09 10.52
C PHE A 115 -8.38 -1.59 10.91
N GLY A 116 -8.84 -1.88 12.14
CA GLY A 116 -10.11 -1.37 12.64
C GLY A 116 -10.18 0.16 12.67
N TRP A 117 -9.02 0.83 12.80
CA TRP A 117 -8.89 2.28 12.69
C TRP A 117 -9.40 2.84 11.36
N ALA A 118 -9.34 2.06 10.27
CA ALA A 118 -9.76 2.53 8.95
C ALA A 118 -11.25 2.86 8.90
N ASP A 119 -12.06 2.22 9.75
CA ASP A 119 -13.49 2.51 9.88
C ASP A 119 -13.75 3.86 10.57
N GLU A 120 -12.86 4.27 11.47
CA GLU A 120 -12.91 5.54 12.20
C GLU A 120 -12.41 6.71 11.34
N GLU A 121 -11.46 6.45 10.43
CA GLU A 121 -10.85 7.42 9.52
C GLU A 121 -11.68 7.70 8.25
N TYR A 122 -12.88 7.14 8.14
CA TYR A 122 -13.75 7.38 6.99
C TYR A 122 -14.20 8.85 6.92
N ASP A 123 -14.00 9.45 5.76
CA ASP A 123 -14.45 10.81 5.45
C ASP A 123 -15.31 10.77 4.18
N PRO A 124 -16.61 11.16 4.24
CA PRO A 124 -17.47 11.21 3.06
C PRO A 124 -16.95 12.13 1.94
N ASN A 125 -16.10 13.12 2.26
CA ASN A 125 -15.46 13.99 1.28
C ASN A 125 -14.19 13.37 0.68
N ARG A 126 -13.70 12.28 1.26
CA ARG A 126 -12.58 11.45 0.77
C ARG A 126 -12.95 9.97 0.89
N PRO A 127 -13.96 9.52 0.14
CA PRO A 127 -14.57 8.21 0.33
C PRO A 127 -13.62 7.05 0.06
N ALA A 128 -12.51 7.27 -0.65
CA ALA A 128 -11.48 6.26 -0.89
C ALA A 128 -10.48 6.08 0.26
N ARG A 129 -10.39 7.02 1.21
CA ARG A 129 -9.36 7.06 2.27
C ARG A 129 -9.21 5.74 3.03
N SER A 130 -10.30 5.26 3.63
CA SER A 130 -10.29 4.03 4.44
C SER A 130 -9.86 2.82 3.62
N ALA A 131 -10.41 2.66 2.42
CA ALA A 131 -10.09 1.55 1.53
C ALA A 131 -8.65 1.58 1.04
N MET A 132 -8.13 2.75 0.63
CA MET A 132 -6.75 2.89 0.19
C MET A 132 -5.74 2.71 1.33
N GLY A 133 -6.08 3.09 2.56
CA GLY A 133 -5.28 2.78 3.74
C GLY A 133 -5.18 1.28 4.03
N ILE A 134 -6.31 0.57 3.98
CA ILE A 134 -6.31 -0.89 4.07
C ILE A 134 -5.51 -1.51 2.93
N PHE A 135 -5.59 -0.94 1.73
CA PHE A 135 -4.86 -1.43 0.58
C PHE A 135 -3.34 -1.30 0.79
N LEU A 136 -2.86 -0.12 1.18
CA LEU A 136 -1.44 0.13 1.43
C LEU A 136 -0.88 -0.72 2.57
N GLU A 137 -1.55 -0.73 3.72
CA GLU A 137 -1.11 -1.47 4.91
C GLU A 137 -1.23 -2.99 4.71
N GLY A 138 -2.33 -3.43 4.09
CA GLY A 138 -2.54 -4.82 3.70
C GLY A 138 -1.47 -5.30 2.71
N TYR A 139 -1.09 -4.45 1.76
CA TYR A 139 -0.02 -4.75 0.82
C TYR A 139 1.34 -4.80 1.49
N GLY A 140 1.68 -3.83 2.36
CA GLY A 140 2.91 -3.88 3.14
C GLY A 140 3.02 -5.13 4.00
N ARG A 141 1.91 -5.58 4.60
CA ARG A 141 1.85 -6.86 5.31
C ARG A 141 2.09 -8.05 4.41
N TYR A 142 1.48 -8.06 3.23
CA TYR A 142 1.73 -9.07 2.21
C TYR A 142 3.23 -9.15 1.86
N VAL A 143 3.87 -8.01 1.59
CA VAL A 143 5.32 -7.92 1.32
C VAL A 143 6.13 -8.53 2.49
N GLY A 144 5.82 -8.16 3.73
CA GLY A 144 6.47 -8.73 4.91
C GLY A 144 6.33 -10.25 5.01
N LEU A 145 5.11 -10.77 4.88
CA LEU A 145 4.85 -12.22 4.91
C LEU A 145 5.47 -12.98 3.74
N ARG A 146 5.69 -12.30 2.61
CA ARG A 146 6.28 -12.89 1.42
C ARG A 146 7.80 -13.04 1.51
N LEU A 147 8.45 -12.12 2.23
CA LEU A 147 9.91 -12.04 2.33
C LEU A 147 10.47 -12.76 3.57
N THR A 148 9.64 -13.06 4.57
CA THR A 148 10.09 -13.78 5.76
C THR A 148 9.01 -14.64 6.40
N LYS A 149 9.44 -15.65 7.16
CA LYS A 149 8.56 -16.46 8.03
C LYS A 149 8.50 -15.95 9.47
N GLY A 150 9.40 -15.04 9.85
CA GLY A 150 9.48 -14.48 11.21
C GLY A 150 8.45 -13.36 11.40
N PRO A 151 7.52 -13.45 12.36
CA PRO A 151 6.45 -12.46 12.52
C PRO A 151 6.97 -11.05 12.85
N GLU A 152 7.99 -10.95 13.71
CA GLU A 152 8.63 -9.66 14.05
C GLU A 152 9.30 -9.01 12.84
N GLN A 153 10.01 -9.81 12.04
CA GLN A 153 10.66 -9.33 10.83
C GLN A 153 9.61 -8.96 9.76
N ALA A 154 8.49 -9.68 9.64
CA ALA A 154 7.41 -9.34 8.72
C ALA A 154 6.77 -8.00 9.09
N ALA A 155 6.52 -7.74 10.38
CA ALA A 155 6.01 -6.45 10.85
C ALA A 155 7.01 -5.31 10.60
N LYS A 156 8.31 -5.56 10.79
CA LYS A 156 9.36 -4.58 10.46
C LYS A 156 9.38 -4.25 8.97
N ILE A 157 9.30 -5.26 8.11
CA ILE A 157 9.24 -5.07 6.65
C ILE A 157 7.99 -4.29 6.26
N GLN A 158 6.81 -4.65 6.79
CA GLN A 158 5.57 -3.92 6.55
C GLN A 158 5.74 -2.42 6.86
N LYS A 159 6.19 -2.11 8.07
CA LYS A 159 6.33 -0.71 8.52
C LYS A 159 7.28 0.09 7.62
N VAL A 160 8.43 -0.49 7.30
CA VAL A 160 9.43 0.19 6.47
C VAL A 160 8.95 0.33 5.02
N PHE A 161 8.22 -0.67 4.50
CA PHE A 161 7.59 -0.57 3.18
C PHE A 161 6.59 0.58 3.11
N VAL A 162 5.69 0.69 4.09
CA VAL A 162 4.67 1.75 4.12
C VAL A 162 5.33 3.12 4.11
N TYR A 163 6.34 3.37 4.95
CA TYR A 163 7.03 4.67 4.96
C TYR A 163 7.82 4.96 3.69
N ALA A 164 8.48 3.95 3.11
CA ALA A 164 9.16 4.10 1.83
C ALA A 164 8.18 4.43 0.70
N PHE A 165 7.02 3.76 0.67
CA PHE A 165 5.96 4.01 -0.29
C PHE A 165 5.42 5.43 -0.15
N GLU A 166 5.05 5.83 1.06
CA GLU A 166 4.48 7.15 1.37
C GLU A 166 5.44 8.29 1.04
N ALA A 167 6.70 8.18 1.45
CA ALA A 167 7.73 9.17 1.14
C ALA A 167 7.96 9.30 -0.38
N THR A 168 7.98 8.17 -1.10
CA THR A 168 8.12 8.16 -2.56
C THR A 168 6.90 8.78 -3.23
N LEU A 169 5.69 8.43 -2.79
CA LEU A 169 4.44 8.98 -3.33
C LEU A 169 4.39 10.50 -3.14
N LEU A 170 4.75 10.99 -1.96
CA LEU A 170 4.75 12.42 -1.63
C LEU A 170 5.67 13.23 -2.56
N VAL A 171 6.83 12.69 -2.90
CA VAL A 171 7.86 13.39 -3.67
C VAL A 171 7.65 13.24 -5.17
N GLU A 172 7.42 12.02 -5.66
CA GLU A 172 7.38 11.72 -7.09
C GLU A 172 5.97 11.93 -7.69
N TYR A 173 4.92 11.84 -6.86
CA TYR A 173 3.53 11.92 -7.32
C TYR A 173 2.68 12.90 -6.46
N PRO A 174 3.10 14.18 -6.33
CA PRO A 174 2.48 15.15 -5.41
C PRO A 174 1.02 15.51 -5.74
N ASN A 175 0.56 15.21 -6.97
CA ASN A 175 -0.80 15.47 -7.44
C ASN A 175 -1.68 14.20 -7.45
N SER A 176 -1.17 13.07 -6.95
CA SER A 176 -1.91 11.81 -6.91
C SER A 176 -3.14 11.91 -6.01
N GLU A 177 -4.27 11.37 -6.47
CA GLU A 177 -5.46 11.22 -5.62
C GLU A 177 -5.20 10.24 -4.47
N LEU A 178 -4.36 9.22 -4.69
CA LEU A 178 -3.90 8.33 -3.64
C LEU A 178 -3.13 9.09 -2.56
N LEU A 179 -2.29 10.07 -2.94
CA LEU A 179 -1.65 10.92 -1.94
C LEU A 179 -2.70 11.71 -1.14
N GLY A 180 -3.73 12.23 -1.82
CA GLY A 180 -4.87 12.87 -1.16
C GLY A 180 -5.56 11.97 -0.13
N ASP A 181 -5.69 10.68 -0.41
CA ASP A 181 -6.30 9.73 0.52
C ASP A 181 -5.47 9.57 1.80
N ILE A 182 -4.13 9.53 1.67
CA ILE A 182 -3.21 9.10 2.72
C ILE A 182 -2.49 10.24 3.47
N LYS A 183 -2.43 11.45 2.89
CA LYS A 183 -1.57 12.54 3.39
C LYS A 183 -1.85 13.00 4.83
N GLU A 184 -3.11 12.95 5.28
CA GLU A 184 -3.44 13.40 6.65
C GLU A 184 -2.85 12.46 7.70
N TRP A 185 -2.85 11.14 7.48
CA TRP A 185 -2.17 10.25 8.43
C TRP A 185 -0.66 10.39 8.35
N MET A 186 -0.10 10.69 7.17
CA MET A 186 1.34 10.93 7.03
C MET A 186 1.76 12.12 7.89
N ARG A 187 0.92 13.15 7.98
CA ARG A 187 1.12 14.31 8.87
C ARG A 187 1.06 13.91 10.33
N SER A 188 0.12 13.05 10.73
CA SER A 188 0.06 12.53 12.10
C SER A 188 1.29 11.72 12.48
N ASP A 189 1.91 11.06 11.50
CA ASP A 189 3.12 10.24 11.65
C ASP A 189 4.41 10.98 11.23
N ALA A 190 4.37 12.31 11.07
CA ALA A 190 5.48 13.07 10.49
C ALA A 190 6.81 12.82 11.24
N ASP A 191 6.80 12.70 12.56
CA ASP A 191 7.98 12.46 13.40
C ASP A 191 8.70 11.14 13.11
N LYS A 192 8.03 10.21 12.41
CA LYS A 192 8.58 8.90 12.03
C LYS A 192 9.34 8.92 10.71
N PHE A 193 9.22 10.00 9.93
CA PHE A 193 9.93 10.19 8.67
C PHE A 193 11.25 10.94 8.85
N SER A 194 12.10 10.88 7.84
CA SER A 194 13.32 11.70 7.75
C SER A 194 13.00 13.20 7.67
N GLU A 195 13.97 14.03 8.05
CA GLU A 195 13.81 15.49 8.09
C GLU A 195 13.32 16.10 6.76
N PRO A 196 13.82 15.70 5.57
CA PRO A 196 13.31 16.24 4.30
C PRO A 196 11.81 15.98 4.10
N ILE A 197 11.34 14.77 4.41
CA ILE A 197 9.92 14.42 4.33
C ILE A 197 9.09 15.18 5.37
N GLN A 198 9.60 15.32 6.59
CA GLN A 198 8.96 16.14 7.62
C GLN A 198 8.74 17.58 7.16
N GLN A 199 9.69 18.17 6.42
CA GLN A 199 9.56 19.52 5.89
C GLN A 199 8.46 19.63 4.82
N LEU A 200 8.23 18.58 4.02
CA LEU A 200 7.18 18.53 3.00
C LEU A 200 5.76 18.31 3.59
N LEU A 201 5.67 17.80 4.82
CA LEU A 201 4.41 17.52 5.49
C LEU A 201 3.85 18.70 6.31
N LYS A 202 4.71 19.68 6.63
CA LYS A 202 4.34 20.95 7.28
C LYS A 202 3.47 21.83 6.38
#